data_AF-A0A667X6M1-F1
#
_entry.id   AF-A0A667X6M1-F1
#
_cell.length_a   1.000
_cell.length_b   1.000
_cell.length_c   1.000
_cell.angle_alpha   90.00
_cell.angle_beta   90.00
_cell.angle_gamma   90.00
#
_symmetry.space_group_name_H-M   'P 1'
#
loop_
_entity.id
_entity.type
_entity.pdbx_description
1 polymer ?
#
loop_
_entity_poly.entity_id
_entity_poly.type
_entity_poly.pdbx_seq_one_letter_code
_entity_poly.pdbx_strand_id
1 'polypeptide(L)'
;PGKKTLQLMTLIIQTVNHAEKHLGRFCSLLASYTRKTAKLRDKGDLLVAQLFDFSSTEDPALRVGLKNLAEDLAMVQDYRQAQVERLETRVVAPLKAYGDIVKSKRVSTDVPIKLVTLTQNKSSFQCKPLFIQRVTQRASFPFQESPVYKLIREVNAQKASNNAQRSTRQLEETINDFQRQKVEEIKRVFTDFITVEMLFHAKALEIYTHTFQNLEAMDINKDLEMEMTVHVLFSTHLDYCNSLFTCVSKSSLSRLQLIQNAGARILAGTGKCSHNHSNFSIFLLSSC
;
A
#
# COMPACT_ATOMS: atom_id res chain seq x y z
N PRO A 1 -17.98 10.33 -46.94
CA PRO A 1 -18.44 9.36 -45.91
C PRO A 1 -17.33 8.40 -45.42
N GLY A 2 -16.72 7.60 -46.30
CA GLY A 2 -15.75 6.57 -45.90
C GLY A 2 -14.47 7.05 -45.18
N LYS A 3 -13.90 8.21 -45.57
CA LYS A 3 -12.71 8.78 -44.90
C LYS A 3 -12.93 9.13 -43.42
N LYS A 4 -14.11 9.66 -43.05
CA LYS A 4 -14.44 10.01 -41.66
C LYS A 4 -14.58 8.76 -40.79
N THR A 5 -15.20 7.70 -41.30
CA THR A 5 -15.34 6.42 -40.60
C THR A 5 -13.98 5.76 -40.37
N LEU A 6 -13.07 5.81 -41.34
CA LEU A 6 -11.71 5.26 -41.21
C LEU A 6 -10.87 6.03 -40.17
N GLN A 7 -10.97 7.35 -40.14
CA GLN A 7 -10.31 8.19 -39.13
C GLN A 7 -10.84 7.91 -37.72
N LEU A 8 -12.16 7.79 -37.55
CA LEU A 8 -12.79 7.45 -36.28
C LEU A 8 -12.33 6.07 -35.78
N MET A 9 -12.28 5.06 -36.66
CA MET A 9 -11.79 3.73 -36.32
C MET A 9 -10.32 3.72 -35.87
N THR A 10 -9.48 4.52 -36.54
CA THR A 10 -8.06 4.66 -36.17
C THR A 10 -7.90 5.29 -34.79
N LEU A 11 -8.67 6.34 -34.50
CA LEU A 11 -8.67 7.03 -33.20
C LEU A 11 -9.09 6.08 -32.06
N ILE A 12 -10.11 5.24 -32.30
CA ILE A 12 -10.61 4.26 -31.32
C ILE A 12 -9.51 3.25 -30.97
N ILE A 13 -8.86 2.66 -31.98
CA ILE A 13 -7.78 1.68 -31.77
C ILE A 13 -6.64 2.31 -30.97
N GLN A 14 -6.20 3.51 -31.34
CA GLN A 14 -5.16 4.21 -30.61
C GLN A 14 -5.56 4.42 -29.15
N THR A 15 -6.79 4.86 -28.91
CA THR A 15 -7.25 5.17 -27.55
C THR A 15 -7.34 3.92 -26.66
N VAL A 16 -7.82 2.80 -27.21
CA VAL A 16 -7.86 1.51 -26.49
C VAL A 16 -6.44 1.00 -26.22
N ASN A 17 -5.53 1.06 -27.20
CA ASN A 17 -4.15 0.63 -27.04
C ASN A 17 -3.40 1.47 -25.99
N HIS A 18 -3.62 2.79 -25.97
CA HIS A 18 -3.07 3.66 -24.94
C HIS A 18 -3.62 3.28 -23.57
N ALA A 19 -4.93 3.06 -23.44
CA ALA A 19 -5.53 2.64 -22.18
C ALA A 19 -4.94 1.31 -21.69
N GLU A 20 -4.83 0.30 -22.55
CA GLU A 20 -4.25 -1.01 -22.21
C GLU A 20 -2.82 -0.87 -21.69
N LYS A 21 -1.98 -0.13 -22.43
CA LYS A 21 -0.57 0.07 -22.09
C LYS A 21 -0.38 0.81 -20.77
N HIS A 22 -1.08 1.93 -20.58
CA HIS A 22 -0.87 2.78 -19.41
C HIS A 22 -1.49 2.17 -18.15
N LEU A 23 -2.70 1.62 -18.23
CA LEU A 23 -3.36 0.99 -17.09
C LEU A 23 -2.67 -0.31 -16.68
N GLY A 24 -2.14 -1.08 -17.64
CA GLY A 24 -1.30 -2.25 -17.33
C GLY A 24 -0.02 -1.86 -16.58
N ARG A 25 0.61 -0.74 -16.96
CA ARG A 25 1.77 -0.19 -16.24
C ARG A 25 1.40 0.27 -14.82
N PHE A 26 0.30 1.00 -14.65
CA PHE A 26 -0.18 1.41 -13.33
C PHE A 26 -0.48 0.20 -12.44
N CYS A 27 -1.18 -0.81 -12.96
CA CYS A 27 -1.46 -2.04 -12.22
C CYS A 27 -0.18 -2.73 -11.74
N SER A 28 0.82 -2.86 -12.62
CA SER A 28 2.09 -3.51 -12.29
C SER A 28 2.88 -2.71 -11.24
N LEU A 29 2.88 -1.39 -11.37
CA LEU A 29 3.59 -0.49 -10.45
C LEU A 29 2.92 -0.48 -9.07
N LEU A 30 1.60 -0.35 -9.01
CA LEU A 30 0.85 -0.33 -7.75
C LEU A 30 0.89 -1.69 -7.05
N ALA A 31 0.83 -2.80 -7.79
CA ALA A 31 1.05 -4.12 -7.20
C ALA A 31 2.48 -4.27 -6.63
N SER A 32 3.49 -3.71 -7.31
CA SER A 32 4.85 -3.68 -6.78
C SER A 32 4.98 -2.78 -5.56
N TYR A 33 4.27 -1.65 -5.53
CA TYR A 33 4.22 -0.75 -4.39
C TYR A 33 3.65 -1.48 -3.17
N THR A 34 2.47 -2.10 -3.30
CA THR A 34 1.83 -2.89 -2.24
C THR A 34 2.75 -3.98 -1.68
N ARG A 35 3.42 -4.75 -2.55
CA ARG A 35 4.39 -5.77 -2.12
C ARG A 35 5.59 -5.19 -1.39
N LYS A 36 6.08 -4.01 -1.79
CA LYS A 36 7.19 -3.33 -1.09
C LYS A 36 6.74 -2.79 0.26
N THR A 37 5.51 -2.31 0.39
CA THR A 37 4.92 -1.90 1.67
C THR A 37 4.81 -3.09 2.64
N ALA A 38 4.41 -4.27 2.15
CA ALA A 38 4.40 -5.51 2.95
C ALA A 38 5.82 -5.89 3.42
N LYS A 39 6.83 -5.80 2.55
CA LYS A 39 8.23 -6.04 2.94
C LYS A 39 8.76 -5.03 3.96
N LEU A 40 8.29 -3.78 3.91
CA LEU A 40 8.63 -2.78 4.91
C LEU A 40 8.02 -3.15 6.28
N ARG A 41 6.78 -3.64 6.29
CA ARG A 41 6.15 -4.20 7.50
C ARG A 41 7.00 -5.34 8.08
N ASP A 42 7.40 -6.31 7.26
CA ASP A 42 8.23 -7.44 7.72
C ASP A 42 9.52 -6.98 8.40
N LYS A 43 10.14 -5.90 7.91
CA LYS A 43 11.33 -5.30 8.53
C LYS A 43 11.01 -4.55 9.82
N GLY A 44 9.85 -3.93 9.91
CA GLY A 44 9.31 -3.38 11.15
C GLY A 44 9.10 -4.45 12.21
N ASP A 45 8.51 -5.59 11.85
CA ASP A 45 8.27 -6.71 12.78
C ASP A 45 9.58 -7.29 13.34
N LEU A 46 10.62 -7.40 12.51
CA LEU A 46 11.95 -7.80 12.97
C LEU A 46 12.57 -6.79 13.95
N LEU A 47 12.36 -5.50 13.71
CA LEU A 47 12.84 -4.46 14.62
C LEU A 47 12.11 -4.51 15.97
N VAL A 48 10.79 -4.72 15.95
CA VAL A 48 9.98 -4.94 17.16
C VAL A 48 10.51 -6.12 17.97
N ALA A 49 10.78 -7.25 17.32
CA ALA A 49 11.34 -8.43 17.99
C ALA A 49 12.69 -8.12 18.65
N GLN A 50 13.59 -7.44 17.93
CA GLN A 50 14.90 -7.05 18.47
C GLN A 50 14.80 -6.07 19.65
N LEU A 51 13.84 -5.14 19.62
CA LEU A 51 13.58 -4.23 20.75
C LEU A 51 13.10 -5.00 21.99
N PHE A 52 12.23 -5.99 21.82
CA PHE A 52 11.79 -6.84 22.93
C PHE A 52 12.94 -7.68 23.51
N ASP A 53 13.75 -8.28 22.64
CA ASP A 53 14.91 -9.08 23.05
C ASP A 53 15.90 -8.22 23.86
N PHE A 54 16.25 -7.04 23.34
CA PHE A 54 17.14 -6.10 24.03
C PHE A 54 16.52 -5.59 25.34
N SER A 55 15.23 -5.23 25.36
CA SER A 55 14.60 -4.73 26.59
C SER A 55 14.72 -5.70 27.77
N SER A 56 14.76 -7.01 27.49
CA SER A 56 14.89 -8.06 28.51
C SER A 56 16.25 -8.07 29.21
N THR A 57 17.30 -7.50 28.58
CA THR A 57 18.66 -7.41 29.17
C THR A 57 18.89 -6.15 29.98
N GLU A 58 18.07 -5.12 29.77
CA GLU A 58 18.29 -3.79 30.34
C GLU A 58 17.66 -3.61 31.73
N ASP A 59 18.09 -2.55 32.42
CA ASP A 59 17.59 -2.11 33.72
C ASP A 59 16.10 -1.73 33.68
N PRO A 60 15.40 -1.73 34.84
CA PRO A 60 13.95 -1.60 34.87
C PRO A 60 13.37 -0.36 34.18
N ALA A 61 14.00 0.82 34.30
CA ALA A 61 13.45 2.02 33.67
C ALA A 61 13.65 1.99 32.14
N LEU A 62 14.86 1.68 31.67
CA LEU A 62 15.15 1.50 30.25
C LEU A 62 14.30 0.39 29.61
N ARG A 63 14.16 -0.76 30.29
CA ARG A 63 13.33 -1.89 29.85
C ARG A 63 11.89 -1.47 29.58
N VAL A 64 11.27 -0.71 30.48
CA VAL A 64 9.88 -0.25 30.30
C VAL A 64 9.78 0.66 29.08
N GLY A 65 10.70 1.62 28.92
CA GLY A 65 10.70 2.52 27.76
C GLY A 65 10.85 1.78 26.44
N LEU A 66 11.77 0.81 26.36
CA LEU A 66 12.00 0.00 25.16
C LEU A 66 10.80 -0.91 24.84
N LYS A 67 10.15 -1.49 25.86
CA LYS A 67 8.93 -2.28 25.65
C LYS A 67 7.78 -1.43 25.10
N ASN A 68 7.54 -0.26 25.67
CA ASN A 68 6.51 0.65 25.18
C ASN A 68 6.77 1.06 23.72
N LEU A 69 8.03 1.35 23.37
CA LEU A 69 8.43 1.63 21.98
C LEU A 69 8.17 0.44 21.05
N ALA A 70 8.50 -0.78 21.49
CA ALA A 70 8.28 -2.00 20.71
C ALA A 70 6.78 -2.26 20.47
N GLU A 71 5.96 -2.10 21.52
CA GLU A 71 4.50 -2.25 21.45
C GLU A 71 3.86 -1.23 20.51
N ASP A 72 4.21 0.05 20.65
CA ASP A 72 3.71 1.11 19.75
C ASP A 72 4.14 0.87 18.30
N LEU A 73 5.40 0.45 18.07
CA LEU A 73 5.89 0.14 16.74
C LEU A 73 5.19 -1.09 16.13
N ALA A 74 4.84 -2.09 16.94
CA ALA A 74 4.04 -3.25 16.53
C ALA A 74 2.65 -2.82 16.07
N MET A 75 1.98 -1.93 16.83
CA MET A 75 0.69 -1.36 16.41
C MET A 75 0.79 -0.66 15.06
N VAL A 76 1.88 0.09 14.79
CA VAL A 76 2.11 0.69 13.46
C VAL A 76 2.23 -0.38 12.37
N GLN A 77 2.84 -1.54 12.65
CA GLN A 77 2.94 -2.63 11.67
C GLN A 77 1.59 -3.28 11.39
N ASP A 78 0.71 -3.43 12.39
CA ASP A 78 -0.66 -3.91 12.20
C ASP A 78 -1.47 -2.97 11.29
N TYR A 79 -1.36 -1.65 11.52
CA TYR A 79 -1.97 -0.67 10.63
C TYR A 79 -1.38 -0.70 9.22
N ARG A 80 -0.08 -0.98 9.08
CA ARG A 80 0.57 -1.19 7.78
C ARG A 80 0.08 -2.46 7.11
N GLN A 81 -0.21 -3.52 7.85
CA GLN A 81 -0.82 -4.73 7.29
C GLN A 81 -2.22 -4.43 6.73
N ALA A 82 -3.04 -3.71 7.49
CA ALA A 82 -4.34 -3.26 7.02
C ALA A 82 -4.23 -2.34 5.78
N GLN A 83 -3.20 -1.49 5.70
CA GLN A 83 -2.89 -0.69 4.51
C GLN A 83 -2.61 -1.58 3.30
N VAL A 84 -1.75 -2.61 3.44
CA VAL A 84 -1.40 -3.55 2.37
C VAL A 84 -2.64 -4.27 1.84
N GLU A 85 -3.49 -4.81 2.71
CA GLU A 85 -4.73 -5.50 2.32
C GLU A 85 -5.70 -4.56 1.59
N ARG A 86 -5.83 -3.32 2.06
CA ARG A 86 -6.68 -2.30 1.42
C ARG A 86 -6.14 -1.87 0.07
N LEU A 87 -4.82 -1.71 -0.08
CA LEU A 87 -4.19 -1.42 -1.37
C LEU A 87 -4.43 -2.57 -2.36
N GLU A 88 -4.29 -3.82 -1.94
CA GLU A 88 -4.53 -4.97 -2.81
C GLU A 88 -6.00 -5.04 -3.26
N THR A 89 -6.95 -4.87 -2.33
CA THR A 89 -8.39 -5.03 -2.59
C THR A 89 -9.02 -3.83 -3.30
N ARG A 90 -8.61 -2.60 -2.99
CA ARG A 90 -9.24 -1.37 -3.50
C ARG A 90 -8.50 -0.71 -4.66
N VAL A 91 -7.22 -1.04 -4.86
CA VAL A 91 -6.38 -0.41 -5.89
C VAL A 91 -5.94 -1.44 -6.93
N VAL A 92 -5.27 -2.51 -6.50
CA VAL A 92 -4.69 -3.50 -7.42
C VAL A 92 -5.77 -4.36 -8.09
N ALA A 93 -6.70 -4.92 -7.32
CA ALA A 93 -7.74 -5.79 -7.85
C ALA A 93 -8.67 -5.07 -8.86
N PRO A 94 -9.15 -3.84 -8.62
CA PRO A 94 -9.92 -3.09 -9.61
C PRO A 94 -9.16 -2.79 -10.91
N LEU A 95 -7.88 -2.41 -10.81
CA LEU A 95 -7.05 -2.18 -12.00
C LEU A 95 -6.86 -3.46 -12.81
N LYS A 96 -6.70 -4.61 -12.15
CA LYS A 96 -6.58 -5.91 -12.81
C LYS A 96 -7.87 -6.27 -13.54
N ALA A 97 -9.01 -6.16 -12.85
CA ALA A 97 -10.33 -6.44 -13.43
C ALA A 97 -10.63 -5.51 -14.62
N TYR A 98 -10.34 -4.20 -14.49
CA TYR A 98 -10.51 -3.26 -15.59
C TYR A 98 -9.56 -3.55 -16.75
N GLY A 99 -8.32 -3.97 -16.45
CA GLY A 99 -7.36 -4.42 -17.46
C GLY A 99 -7.91 -5.56 -18.32
N ASP A 100 -8.62 -6.51 -17.72
CA ASP A 100 -9.26 -7.62 -18.44
C ASP A 100 -10.44 -7.15 -19.31
N ILE A 101 -11.21 -6.15 -18.84
CA ILE A 101 -12.25 -5.48 -19.65
C ILE A 101 -11.62 -4.78 -20.86
N VAL A 102 -10.50 -4.07 -20.69
CA VAL A 102 -9.81 -3.38 -21.79
C VAL A 102 -9.31 -4.37 -22.84
N LYS A 103 -8.72 -5.51 -22.41
CA LYS A 103 -8.30 -6.58 -23.31
C LYS A 103 -9.47 -7.17 -24.10
N SER A 104 -10.60 -7.45 -23.43
CA SER A 104 -11.81 -7.97 -24.08
C SER A 104 -12.39 -6.99 -25.11
N LYS A 105 -12.45 -5.69 -24.77
CA LYS A 105 -12.89 -4.62 -25.68
C LYS A 105 -11.95 -4.44 -26.88
N ARG A 106 -10.63 -4.63 -26.70
CA ARG A 106 -9.67 -4.63 -27.80
C ARG A 106 -9.94 -5.76 -28.80
N VAL A 107 -10.09 -6.99 -28.31
CA VAL A 107 -10.42 -8.15 -29.16
C VAL A 107 -11.76 -7.93 -29.89
N SER A 108 -12.74 -7.37 -29.19
CA SER A 108 -14.08 -7.09 -29.74
C SER A 108 -14.10 -5.95 -30.76
N THR A 109 -13.17 -5.00 -30.71
CA THR A 109 -13.08 -3.87 -31.66
C THR A 109 -12.18 -4.21 -32.86
N ASP A 110 -11.12 -5.00 -32.68
CA ASP A 110 -10.19 -5.39 -33.75
C ASP A 110 -10.84 -6.22 -34.87
N VAL A 111 -11.79 -7.10 -34.53
CA VAL A 111 -12.48 -7.99 -35.48
C VAL A 111 -13.45 -7.23 -36.42
N PRO A 112 -14.43 -6.46 -35.92
CA PRO A 112 -15.36 -5.72 -36.77
C PRO A 112 -14.67 -4.60 -37.56
N ILE A 113 -13.62 -3.97 -37.04
CA ILE A 113 -12.88 -2.93 -37.77
C ILE A 113 -12.13 -3.52 -38.97
N LYS A 114 -11.49 -4.70 -38.83
CA LYS A 114 -10.88 -5.43 -39.96
C LYS A 114 -11.90 -5.81 -41.02
N LEU A 115 -13.10 -6.25 -40.61
CA LEU A 115 -14.16 -6.63 -41.53
C LEU A 115 -14.73 -5.41 -42.30
N VAL A 116 -14.88 -4.26 -41.62
CA VAL A 116 -15.36 -3.00 -42.21
C VAL A 116 -14.33 -2.39 -43.17
N THR A 117 -13.02 -2.45 -42.86
CA THR A 117 -11.95 -2.04 -43.78
C THR A 117 -11.90 -2.93 -45.02
N LEU A 118 -12.06 -4.25 -44.87
CA LEU A 118 -12.12 -5.19 -45.99
C LEU A 118 -13.36 -4.95 -46.89
N THR A 119 -14.52 -4.64 -46.32
CA THR A 119 -15.76 -4.40 -47.08
C THR A 119 -15.78 -3.02 -47.75
N GLN A 120 -15.18 -1.98 -47.16
CA GLN A 120 -14.97 -0.68 -47.84
C GLN A 120 -13.93 -0.78 -48.98
N ASN A 121 -12.90 -1.61 -48.82
CA ASN A 121 -11.94 -1.90 -49.89
C ASN A 121 -12.58 -2.76 -51.00
N LYS A 122 -13.43 -3.74 -50.68
CA LYS A 122 -14.15 -4.53 -51.70
C LYS A 122 -15.22 -3.73 -52.44
N SER A 123 -15.94 -2.82 -51.77
CA SER A 123 -16.95 -1.96 -52.42
C SER A 123 -16.33 -0.85 -53.29
N SER A 124 -15.09 -0.43 -53.03
CA SER A 124 -14.34 0.42 -53.97
C SER A 124 -13.77 -0.35 -55.18
N PHE A 125 -13.56 -1.66 -55.07
CA PHE A 125 -13.26 -2.54 -56.23
C PHE A 125 -14.52 -2.91 -57.03
N GLN A 126 -15.68 -3.10 -56.39
CA GLN A 126 -16.95 -3.44 -57.04
C GLN A 126 -17.67 -2.22 -57.65
N CYS A 127 -17.27 -1.01 -57.26
CA CYS A 127 -17.68 0.26 -57.86
C CYS A 127 -16.64 0.84 -58.84
N LYS A 128 -15.71 0.04 -59.37
CA LYS A 128 -15.10 0.35 -60.67
C LYS A 128 -15.98 -0.29 -61.75
N PRO A 129 -16.35 0.41 -62.84
CA PRO A 129 -17.11 -0.16 -63.95
C PRO A 129 -16.29 -1.15 -64.79
N LEU A 130 -15.40 -1.94 -64.18
CA LEU A 130 -14.39 -2.76 -64.87
C LEU A 130 -14.75 -4.24 -65.00
N PHE A 131 -16.02 -4.61 -64.84
CA PHE A 131 -16.49 -5.93 -65.26
C PHE A 131 -17.48 -5.91 -66.43
N ILE A 132 -17.97 -4.73 -66.84
CA ILE A 132 -18.71 -4.57 -68.11
C ILE A 132 -17.87 -3.71 -69.08
N GLN A 133 -16.59 -4.04 -69.22
CA GLN A 133 -15.75 -3.48 -70.29
C GLN A 133 -14.98 -4.55 -71.06
N ARG A 134 -14.98 -5.81 -70.60
CA ARG A 134 -14.30 -6.92 -71.31
C ARG A 134 -15.22 -7.87 -72.09
N VAL A 135 -16.55 -7.69 -72.03
CA VAL A 135 -17.50 -8.46 -72.87
C VAL A 135 -18.19 -7.59 -73.93
N THR A 136 -18.07 -6.26 -73.86
CA THR A 136 -18.75 -5.33 -74.78
C THR A 136 -17.79 -4.73 -75.82
N GLN A 137 -16.96 -5.56 -76.47
CA GLN A 137 -16.31 -5.20 -77.74
C GLN A 137 -16.89 -5.95 -78.95
N ARG A 138 -17.98 -6.70 -78.77
CA ARG A 138 -18.75 -7.31 -79.86
C ARG A 138 -20.25 -7.25 -79.58
N ALA A 139 -20.84 -6.05 -79.69
CA ALA A 139 -22.23 -5.83 -80.12
C ALA A 139 -22.60 -4.37 -79.85
N SER A 140 -22.82 -3.64 -80.93
CA SER A 140 -23.50 -2.35 -80.97
C SER A 140 -24.99 -2.52 -80.65
N PHE A 141 -25.39 -2.29 -79.40
CA PHE A 141 -26.77 -1.96 -79.01
C PHE A 141 -26.73 -1.04 -77.77
N PRO A 142 -27.47 0.08 -77.75
CA PRO A 142 -27.61 0.90 -76.54
C PRO A 142 -28.50 0.12 -75.56
N PHE A 143 -27.88 -0.62 -74.64
CA PHE A 143 -28.61 -1.24 -73.53
C PHE A 143 -29.16 -0.11 -72.64
N GLN A 144 -30.42 0.26 -72.87
CA GLN A 144 -31.15 1.16 -72.00
C GLN A 144 -31.27 0.46 -70.65
N GLU A 145 -30.53 0.93 -69.64
CA GLU A 145 -30.65 0.42 -68.27
C GLU A 145 -32.13 0.46 -67.88
N SER A 146 -32.71 -0.72 -67.66
CA SER A 146 -34.09 -0.83 -67.20
C SER A 146 -34.29 0.06 -65.97
N PRO A 147 -35.35 0.89 -65.90
CA PRO A 147 -35.65 1.71 -64.73
C PRO A 147 -35.65 0.88 -63.43
N VAL A 148 -36.06 -0.38 -63.53
CA VAL A 148 -36.09 -1.36 -62.44
C VAL A 148 -34.67 -1.67 -61.94
N TYR A 149 -33.70 -1.85 -62.84
CA TYR A 149 -32.33 -2.19 -62.45
C TYR A 149 -31.60 -1.00 -61.80
N LYS A 150 -31.84 0.22 -62.29
CA LYS A 150 -31.37 1.46 -61.62
C LYS A 150 -31.95 1.59 -60.22
N LEU A 151 -33.26 1.39 -60.07
CA LEU A 151 -33.95 1.48 -58.78
C LEU A 151 -33.41 0.44 -57.79
N ILE A 152 -33.21 -0.82 -58.21
CA ILE A 152 -32.64 -1.87 -57.37
C ILE A 152 -31.23 -1.49 -56.89
N ARG A 153 -30.39 -0.93 -57.78
CA ARG A 153 -29.03 -0.51 -57.43
C ARG A 153 -29.03 0.65 -56.44
N GLU A 154 -29.92 1.63 -56.63
CA GLU A 154 -30.08 2.78 -55.76
C GLU A 154 -30.62 2.37 -54.38
N VAL A 155 -31.62 1.48 -54.33
CA VAL A 155 -32.14 0.89 -53.10
C VAL A 155 -31.05 0.09 -52.36
N ASN A 156 -30.27 -0.72 -53.07
CA ASN A 156 -29.16 -1.48 -52.46
C ASN A 156 -28.05 -0.56 -51.94
N ALA A 157 -27.71 0.51 -52.68
CA ALA A 157 -26.76 1.52 -52.24
C ALA A 157 -27.26 2.27 -51.00
N GLN A 158 -28.55 2.63 -50.96
CA GLN A 158 -29.18 3.30 -49.83
C GLN A 158 -29.22 2.39 -48.60
N LYS A 159 -29.54 1.10 -48.77
CA LYS A 159 -29.50 0.10 -47.69
C LYS A 159 -28.10 -0.09 -47.13
N ALA A 160 -27.08 -0.16 -47.99
CA ALA A 160 -25.68 -0.24 -47.57
C ALA A 160 -25.23 1.03 -46.82
N SER A 161 -25.64 2.21 -47.30
CA SER A 161 -25.37 3.50 -46.66
C SER A 161 -25.99 3.59 -45.26
N ASN A 162 -27.27 3.22 -45.14
CA ASN A 162 -28.00 3.23 -43.86
C ASN A 162 -27.38 2.24 -42.86
N ASN A 163 -26.99 1.05 -43.30
CA ASN A 163 -26.30 0.06 -42.47
C ASN A 163 -24.94 0.58 -41.98
N ALA A 164 -24.16 1.25 -42.85
CA ALA A 164 -22.88 1.85 -42.49
C ALA A 164 -23.04 3.00 -41.48
N GLN A 165 -24.07 3.86 -41.65
CA GLN A 165 -24.38 4.93 -40.70
C GLN A 165 -24.79 4.38 -39.33
N ARG A 166 -25.64 3.35 -39.30
CA ARG A 166 -26.05 2.69 -38.04
C ARG A 166 -24.85 2.09 -37.31
N SER A 167 -23.97 1.38 -38.03
CA SER A 167 -22.74 0.81 -37.46
C SER A 167 -21.77 1.88 -36.95
N THR A 168 -21.68 3.04 -37.63
CA THR A 168 -20.84 4.16 -37.17
C THR A 168 -21.36 4.74 -35.87
N ARG A 169 -22.68 4.98 -35.74
CA ARG A 169 -23.29 5.49 -34.49
C ARG A 169 -23.09 4.55 -33.30
N GLN A 170 -23.28 3.24 -33.51
CA GLN A 170 -23.04 2.24 -32.47
C GLN A 170 -21.58 2.24 -31.99
N LEU A 171 -20.64 2.45 -32.91
CA LEU A 171 -19.23 2.55 -32.60
C LEU A 171 -18.90 3.82 -31.79
N GLU A 172 -19.53 4.96 -32.13
CA GLU A 172 -19.43 6.23 -31.40
C GLU A 172 -19.97 6.13 -29.97
N GLU A 173 -21.11 5.47 -29.78
CA GLU A 173 -21.67 5.22 -28.43
C GLU A 173 -20.73 4.33 -27.61
N THR A 174 -20.26 3.23 -28.18
CA THR A 174 -19.35 2.28 -27.50
C THR A 174 -18.04 2.95 -27.05
N ILE A 175 -17.47 3.84 -27.87
CA ILE A 175 -16.25 4.56 -27.49
C ILE A 175 -16.51 5.61 -26.41
N ASN A 176 -17.64 6.33 -26.47
CA ASN A 176 -18.01 7.30 -25.46
C ASN A 176 -18.20 6.63 -24.09
N ASP A 177 -18.89 5.49 -24.06
CA ASP A 177 -19.07 4.69 -22.84
C ASP A 177 -17.72 4.18 -22.31
N PHE A 178 -16.83 3.74 -23.21
CA PHE A 178 -15.48 3.34 -22.80
C PHE A 178 -14.67 4.49 -22.21
N GLN A 179 -14.72 5.69 -22.81
CA GLN A 179 -14.03 6.87 -22.27
C GLN A 179 -14.56 7.24 -20.90
N ARG A 180 -15.89 7.29 -20.75
CA ARG A 180 -16.55 7.56 -19.48
C ARG A 180 -16.12 6.56 -18.41
N GLN A 181 -16.25 5.27 -18.69
CA GLN A 181 -15.88 4.20 -17.76
C GLN A 181 -14.39 4.29 -17.37
N LYS A 182 -13.50 4.59 -18.32
CA LYS A 182 -12.07 4.78 -18.05
C LYS A 182 -11.82 5.89 -17.03
N VAL A 183 -12.47 7.05 -17.22
CA VAL A 183 -12.29 8.20 -16.31
C VAL A 183 -12.86 7.89 -14.93
N GLU A 184 -14.03 7.26 -14.86
CA GLU A 184 -14.67 6.87 -13.59
C GLU A 184 -13.79 5.86 -12.81
N GLU A 185 -13.22 4.86 -13.49
CA GLU A 185 -12.35 3.88 -12.85
C GLU A 185 -11.01 4.48 -12.40
N ILE A 186 -10.38 5.33 -13.22
CA ILE A 186 -9.15 6.04 -12.82
C ILE A 186 -9.42 6.89 -11.57
N LYS A 187 -10.51 7.68 -11.60
CA LYS A 187 -10.90 8.51 -10.45
C LYS A 187 -11.08 7.65 -9.20
N ARG A 188 -11.85 6.56 -9.30
CA ARG A 188 -12.13 5.66 -8.17
C ARG A 188 -10.85 5.08 -7.60
N VAL A 189 -9.99 4.48 -8.43
CA VAL A 189 -8.75 3.82 -8.01
C VAL A 189 -7.81 4.79 -7.31
N PHE A 190 -7.58 5.98 -7.87
CA PHE A 190 -6.65 6.94 -7.26
C PHE A 190 -7.24 7.63 -6.02
N THR A 191 -8.55 7.88 -5.97
CA THR A 191 -9.20 8.33 -4.73
C THR A 191 -9.06 7.29 -3.61
N ASP A 192 -9.27 6.01 -3.93
CA ASP A 192 -9.11 4.92 -2.97
C ASP A 192 -7.66 4.80 -2.50
N PHE A 193 -6.68 4.88 -3.42
CA PHE A 193 -5.26 4.89 -3.09
C PHE A 193 -4.93 6.00 -2.07
N ILE A 194 -5.30 7.24 -2.37
CA ILE A 194 -5.04 8.39 -1.50
C ILE A 194 -5.71 8.20 -0.13
N THR A 195 -6.94 7.72 -0.11
CA THR A 195 -7.69 7.51 1.14
C THR A 195 -7.04 6.44 2.02
N VAL A 196 -6.55 5.35 1.42
CA VAL A 196 -5.84 4.28 2.14
C VAL A 196 -4.52 4.79 2.73
N GLU A 197 -3.74 5.55 1.96
CA GLU A 197 -2.50 6.19 2.44
C GLU A 197 -2.77 7.18 3.57
N MET A 198 -3.76 8.07 3.41
CA MET A 198 -4.14 9.03 4.45
C MET A 198 -4.54 8.36 5.76
N LEU A 199 -5.31 7.27 5.68
CA LEU A 199 -5.77 6.54 6.86
C LEU A 199 -4.60 5.90 7.62
N PHE A 200 -3.64 5.31 6.89
CA PHE A 200 -2.41 4.78 7.49
C PHE A 200 -1.57 5.89 8.12
N HIS A 201 -1.30 6.97 7.39
CA HIS A 201 -0.46 8.06 7.86
C HIS A 201 -1.04 8.78 9.08
N ALA A 202 -2.35 8.99 9.13
CA ALA A 202 -3.02 9.58 10.30
C ALA A 202 -2.80 8.73 11.55
N LYS A 203 -2.97 7.40 11.45
CA LYS A 203 -2.75 6.49 12.57
C LYS A 203 -1.29 6.35 12.96
N ALA A 204 -0.39 6.28 11.99
CA ALA A 204 1.04 6.27 12.26
C ALA A 204 1.48 7.55 13.00
N LEU A 205 1.00 8.73 12.57
CA LEU A 205 1.33 10.00 13.22
C LEU A 205 0.81 10.05 14.66
N GLU A 206 -0.43 9.62 14.91
CA GLU A 206 -1.01 9.52 16.25
C GLU A 206 -0.13 8.68 17.19
N ILE A 207 0.22 7.46 16.75
CA ILE A 207 1.04 6.53 17.55
C ILE A 207 2.44 7.09 17.76
N TYR A 208 3.13 7.53 16.70
CA TYR A 208 4.48 8.06 16.84
C TYR A 208 4.55 9.30 17.72
N THR A 209 3.52 10.14 17.73
CA THR A 209 3.45 11.30 18.63
C THR A 209 3.39 10.86 20.08
N HIS A 210 2.57 9.86 20.39
CA HIS A 210 2.48 9.26 21.72
C HIS A 210 3.81 8.61 22.13
N THR A 211 4.40 7.79 21.26
CA THR A 211 5.68 7.11 21.54
C THR A 211 6.81 8.11 21.79
N PHE A 212 6.85 9.19 21.01
CA PHE A 212 7.84 10.25 21.16
C PHE A 212 7.77 10.90 22.55
N GLN A 213 6.57 11.25 23.00
CA GLN A 213 6.36 11.81 24.34
C GLN A 213 6.79 10.84 25.44
N ASN A 214 6.51 9.54 25.27
CA ASN A 214 6.94 8.53 26.23
C ASN A 214 8.46 8.41 26.32
N LEU A 215 9.16 8.50 25.18
CA LEU A 215 10.63 8.48 25.14
C LEU A 215 11.24 9.74 25.76
N GLU A 216 10.67 10.93 25.49
CA GLU A 216 11.14 12.18 26.12
C GLU A 216 10.94 12.21 27.63
N ALA A 217 9.89 11.54 28.13
CA ALA A 217 9.59 11.44 29.55
C ALA A 217 10.44 10.39 30.28
N MET A 218 11.29 9.63 29.58
CA MET A 218 12.16 8.63 30.22
C MET A 218 13.22 9.31 31.09
N ASP A 219 13.28 8.91 32.37
CA ASP A 219 14.26 9.42 33.31
C ASP A 219 15.58 8.63 33.20
N ILE A 220 16.60 9.27 32.64
CA ILE A 220 17.94 8.71 32.42
C ILE A 220 18.64 8.43 33.76
N ASN A 221 18.33 9.19 34.82
CA ASN A 221 19.07 9.09 36.09
C ASN A 221 18.55 7.97 36.99
N LYS A 222 17.34 7.48 36.72
CA LYS A 222 16.66 6.54 37.61
C LYS A 222 17.40 5.21 37.77
N ASP A 223 17.92 4.67 36.68
CA ASP A 223 18.71 3.43 36.70
C ASP A 223 20.12 3.67 37.30
N LEU A 224 20.75 4.82 37.00
CA LEU A 224 22.04 5.24 37.58
C LEU A 224 21.98 5.44 39.10
N GLU A 225 20.89 6.02 39.61
CA GLU A 225 20.67 6.20 41.04
C GLU A 225 20.50 4.86 41.77
N MET A 226 19.85 3.88 41.13
CA MET A 226 19.77 2.52 41.66
C MET A 226 21.14 1.86 41.72
N GLU A 227 21.92 1.90 40.64
CA GLU A 227 23.25 1.30 40.59
C GLU A 227 24.19 1.92 41.64
N MET A 228 24.18 3.25 41.75
CA MET A 228 24.94 3.98 42.77
C MET A 228 24.49 3.61 44.19
N THR A 229 23.18 3.47 44.44
CA THR A 229 22.65 3.08 45.75
C THR A 229 23.09 1.67 46.13
N VAL A 230 23.06 0.74 45.16
CA VAL A 230 23.55 -0.63 45.35
C VAL A 230 25.04 -0.64 45.66
N HIS A 231 25.86 0.09 44.88
CA HIS A 231 27.30 0.19 45.11
C HIS A 231 27.64 0.77 46.49
N VAL A 232 26.96 1.85 46.89
CA VAL A 232 27.13 2.46 48.23
C VAL A 232 26.68 1.50 49.34
N LEU A 233 25.61 0.72 49.13
CA LEU A 233 25.18 -0.27 50.11
C LEU A 233 26.22 -1.38 50.30
N PHE A 234 26.81 -1.89 49.21
CA PHE A 234 27.88 -2.88 49.28
C PHE A 234 29.15 -2.34 49.92
N SER A 235 29.59 -1.13 49.54
CA SER A 235 30.80 -0.53 50.12
C SER A 235 30.62 -0.25 51.62
N THR A 236 29.47 0.28 52.03
CA THR A 236 29.18 0.52 53.46
C THR A 236 28.99 -0.77 54.26
N HIS A 237 28.56 -1.87 53.63
CA HIS A 237 28.56 -3.20 54.25
C HIS A 237 29.98 -3.69 54.51
N LEU A 238 30.86 -3.58 53.52
CA LEU A 238 32.27 -3.94 53.66
C LEU A 238 32.97 -3.09 54.75
N ASP A 239 32.73 -1.77 54.75
CA ASP A 239 33.27 -0.86 55.76
C ASP A 239 32.79 -1.19 57.18
N TYR A 240 31.54 -1.63 57.32
CA TYR A 240 31.00 -2.09 58.61
C TYR A 240 31.72 -3.35 59.10
N CYS A 241 31.93 -4.35 58.23
CA CYS A 241 32.71 -5.55 58.55
C CYS A 241 34.16 -5.20 58.93
N ASN A 242 34.82 -4.33 58.16
CA ASN A 242 36.18 -3.86 58.43
C ASN A 242 36.27 -3.10 59.77
N SER A 243 35.26 -2.29 60.09
CA SER A 243 35.18 -1.53 61.35
C SER A 243 34.98 -2.42 62.57
N LEU A 244 34.23 -3.52 62.43
CA LEU A 244 34.09 -4.53 63.48
C LEU A 244 35.43 -5.24 63.76
N PHE A 245 36.18 -5.58 62.71
CA PHE A 245 37.47 -6.24 62.84
C PHE A 245 38.54 -5.34 63.47
N THR A 246 38.53 -4.04 63.12
CA THR A 246 39.51 -3.05 63.62
C THR A 246 39.12 -2.42 64.97
N CYS A 247 38.07 -2.91 65.63
CA CYS A 247 37.58 -2.45 66.94
C CYS A 247 37.26 -0.94 67.00
N VAL A 248 36.61 -0.41 65.96
CA VAL A 248 36.16 0.99 65.92
C VAL A 248 35.00 1.23 66.92
N SER A 249 34.82 2.48 67.35
CA SER A 249 33.79 2.87 68.32
C SER A 249 32.37 2.47 67.90
N LYS A 250 31.54 2.06 68.88
CA LYS A 250 30.14 1.68 68.66
C LYS A 250 29.30 2.80 68.01
N SER A 251 29.62 4.07 68.27
CA SER A 251 28.92 5.21 67.68
C SER A 251 29.11 5.32 66.16
N SER A 252 30.31 5.00 65.66
CA SER A 252 30.60 4.98 64.22
C SER A 252 29.89 3.80 63.52
N LEU A 253 29.88 2.63 64.16
CA LEU A 253 29.15 1.45 63.67
C LEU A 253 27.64 1.71 63.56
N SER A 254 27.04 2.35 64.55
CA SER A 254 25.61 2.71 64.52
C SER A 254 25.27 3.67 63.38
N ARG A 255 26.18 4.60 63.03
CA ARG A 255 25.98 5.52 61.90
C ARG A 255 26.05 4.79 60.55
N LEU A 256 26.98 3.85 60.38
CA LEU A 256 27.05 3.00 59.18
C LEU A 256 25.79 2.14 59.02
N GLN A 257 25.29 1.55 60.12
CA GLN A 257 24.05 0.77 60.11
C GLN A 257 22.83 1.60 59.67
N LEU A 258 22.76 2.87 60.07
CA LEU A 258 21.68 3.77 59.63
C LEU A 258 21.70 4.03 58.12
N ILE A 259 22.90 4.17 57.53
CA ILE A 259 23.08 4.36 56.09
C ILE A 259 22.68 3.09 55.34
N GLN A 260 23.11 1.91 55.80
CA GLN A 260 22.72 0.63 55.21
C GLN A 260 21.20 0.42 55.25
N ASN A 261 20.59 0.70 56.40
CA ASN A 261 19.13 0.59 56.56
C ASN A 261 18.39 1.59 55.66
N ALA A 262 18.96 2.77 55.39
CA ALA A 262 18.39 3.73 54.45
C ALA A 262 18.50 3.26 53.00
N GLY A 263 19.67 2.76 52.58
CA GLY A 263 19.87 2.19 51.25
C GLY A 263 18.96 0.98 50.99
N ALA A 264 18.85 0.05 51.94
CA ALA A 264 17.96 -1.10 51.84
C ALA A 264 16.48 -0.69 51.70
N ARG A 265 16.05 0.37 52.40
CA ARG A 265 14.68 0.90 52.25
C ARG A 265 14.43 1.52 50.88
N ILE A 266 15.41 2.23 50.32
CA ILE A 266 15.33 2.83 48.98
C ILE A 266 15.19 1.72 47.93
N LEU A 267 16.01 0.68 48.01
CA LEU A 267 15.94 -0.48 47.10
C LEU A 267 14.64 -1.27 47.25
N ALA A 268 14.13 -1.40 48.48
CA ALA A 268 12.87 -2.09 48.74
C ALA A 268 11.61 -1.23 48.47
N GLY A 269 11.76 0.05 48.12
CA GLY A 269 10.63 0.96 47.91
C GLY A 269 9.78 1.20 49.17
N THR A 270 10.34 0.96 50.36
CA THR A 270 9.61 1.01 51.64
C THR A 270 9.69 2.38 52.32
N GLY A 271 8.55 2.93 52.75
CA GLY A 271 8.48 4.25 53.41
C GLY A 271 9.06 4.27 54.84
N LYS A 272 9.41 5.47 55.34
CA LYS A 272 10.08 5.70 56.65
C LYS A 272 9.41 5.07 57.88
N CYS A 273 8.13 4.70 57.81
CA CYS A 273 7.35 4.20 58.95
C CYS A 273 6.91 2.73 58.83
N SER A 274 7.46 1.97 57.87
CA SER A 274 7.22 0.52 57.81
C SER A 274 8.16 -0.18 58.79
N HIS A 275 7.62 -0.68 59.89
CA HIS A 275 8.33 -1.54 60.83
C HIS A 275 8.62 -2.90 60.20
N ASN A 276 9.64 -2.94 59.34
CA ASN A 276 10.23 -4.20 58.92
C ASN A 276 11.14 -4.68 60.06
N HIS A 277 10.62 -5.61 60.86
CA HIS A 277 11.42 -6.57 61.63
C HIS A 277 12.22 -7.53 60.70
N SER A 278 12.20 -7.30 59.40
CA SER A 278 13.06 -7.97 58.43
C SER A 278 14.48 -7.44 58.60
N ASN A 279 15.26 -8.18 59.37
CA ASN A 279 16.71 -8.19 59.30
C ASN A 279 17.13 -8.27 57.83
N PHE A 280 17.33 -7.14 57.15
CA PHE A 280 17.95 -7.13 55.82
C PHE A 280 19.41 -7.61 55.91
N SER A 281 20.00 -7.54 57.10
CA SER A 281 21.21 -8.28 57.48
C SER A 281 21.08 -9.79 57.22
N ILE A 282 19.90 -10.40 57.37
CA ILE A 282 19.69 -11.85 57.09
C ILE A 282 19.65 -12.15 55.59
N PHE A 283 19.17 -11.23 54.74
CA PHE A 283 19.14 -11.49 53.29
C PHE A 283 20.53 -11.44 52.64
N LEU A 284 21.47 -10.67 53.19
CA LEU A 284 22.88 -10.69 52.76
C LEU A 284 23.73 -11.78 53.48
N LEU A 285 23.28 -12.29 54.63
CA LEU A 285 23.92 -13.42 55.33
C LEU A 285 23.70 -14.79 54.64
N SER A 286 22.83 -14.89 53.64
CA SER A 286 22.55 -16.15 52.92
C SER A 286 23.47 -16.42 51.72
N SER A 287 24.40 -15.51 51.40
CA SER A 287 25.26 -15.62 50.20
C SER A 287 26.77 -15.66 50.52
N CYS A 288 27.15 -16.09 51.73
CA CYS A 288 28.50 -16.55 52.06
C CYS A 288 28.46 -18.03 52.42
#